data_AF-A0A8J2J3R3-F1
#
_entry.id   AF-A0A8J2J3R3-F1
#
_cell.length_a   1.000
_cell.length_b   1.000
_cell.length_c   1.000
_cell.angle_alpha   90.00
_cell.angle_beta   90.00
_cell.angle_gamma   90.00
#
_symmetry.space_group_name_H-M   'P 1'
#
loop_
_entity.id
_entity.type
_entity.pdbx_description
1 polymer ?
#
loop_
_entity_poly.entity_id
_entity_poly.type
_entity_poly.pdbx_seq_one_letter_code
_entity_poly.pdbx_strand_id
1 'polypeptide(L)'
;MGNVQVGKGSAVAVNTTLGWIIIGPTCNSTECQHTSSFVIQDTLDAKLQRLWELEEQKGKSTFTLEEVECQEHFSRTHTRKHGGRYIVQLPFQNSHKPLGESRTKALQDSCLKRRG
;
A
#
# COMPACT_ATOMS: atom_id res chain seq x y z
N MET A 1 2.36 -11.28 36.77
CA MET A 1 2.64 -10.02 36.06
C MET A 1 3.25 -9.06 37.05
N GLY A 2 4.53 -8.73 36.90
CA GLY A 2 5.25 -7.84 37.82
C GLY A 2 5.39 -6.45 37.23
N ASN A 3 5.34 -5.43 38.08
CA ASN A 3 5.69 -4.06 37.75
C ASN A 3 7.11 -3.74 38.26
N VAL A 4 7.82 -2.88 37.54
CA VAL A 4 9.15 -2.40 37.93
C VAL A 4 9.07 -0.89 38.13
N GLN A 5 9.51 -0.42 39.28
CA GLN A 5 9.54 1.01 39.63
C GLN A 5 10.96 1.39 40.09
N VAL A 6 11.51 2.43 39.49
CA VAL A 6 12.90 2.89 39.73
C VAL A 6 13.02 3.68 41.05
N GLY A 7 11.96 4.39 41.46
CA GLY A 7 11.95 5.21 42.68
C GLY A 7 10.57 5.76 43.03
N LYS A 8 10.39 6.26 44.25
CA LYS A 8 9.11 6.81 44.75
C LYS A 8 8.77 8.08 43.97
N GLY A 9 7.66 8.07 43.22
CA GLY A 9 7.25 9.18 42.35
C GLY A 9 7.78 9.14 40.92
N SER A 10 8.50 8.08 40.52
CA SER A 10 9.00 7.89 39.14
C SER A 10 8.04 7.06 38.28
N ALA A 11 8.25 7.09 36.96
CA ALA A 11 7.52 6.24 36.02
C ALA A 11 7.67 4.74 36.36
N VAL A 12 6.58 4.01 36.10
CA VAL A 12 6.42 2.58 36.40
C VAL A 12 6.34 1.81 35.09
N ALA A 13 7.14 0.76 34.96
CA ALA A 13 7.00 -0.21 33.89
C ALA A 13 6.00 -1.29 34.31
N VAL A 14 4.93 -1.46 33.53
CA VAL A 14 3.88 -2.45 33.77
C VAL A 14 3.95 -3.51 32.68
N ASN A 15 4.02 -4.77 33.11
CA ASN A 15 3.98 -5.91 32.19
C ASN A 15 2.53 -6.26 31.84
N THR A 16 2.16 -6.14 30.57
CA THR A 16 0.84 -6.49 30.04
C THR A 16 0.93 -7.68 29.10
N THR A 17 -0.22 -8.24 28.70
CA THR A 17 -0.27 -9.29 27.67
C THR A 17 0.30 -8.86 26.31
N LEU A 18 0.36 -7.54 26.05
CA LEU A 18 0.86 -6.96 24.81
C LEU A 18 2.31 -6.45 24.91
N GLY A 19 2.98 -6.69 26.05
CA GLY A 19 4.34 -6.22 26.33
C GLY A 19 4.40 -5.19 27.46
N TRP A 20 5.57 -4.54 27.58
CA TRP A 20 5.83 -3.57 28.63
C TRP A 20 5.32 -2.18 28.26
N ILE A 21 4.57 -1.56 29.16
CA ILE A 21 4.14 -0.16 29.03
C ILE A 21 4.77 0.68 30.15
N ILE A 22 5.22 1.88 29.83
CA ILE A 22 5.76 2.84 30.81
C ILE A 22 4.67 3.85 31.15
N ILE A 23 4.27 3.92 32.42
CA ILE A 23 3.22 4.82 32.91
C ILE A 23 3.79 5.67 34.04
N GLY A 24 3.69 6.98 33.92
CA GLY A 24 3.99 7.91 35.00
C GLY A 24 4.53 9.25 34.52
N PRO A 25 4.93 10.12 35.46
CA PRO A 25 5.40 11.46 35.14
C PRO A 25 6.70 11.41 34.34
N THR A 26 6.71 12.10 33.19
CA THR A 26 7.88 12.20 32.28
C THR A 26 8.63 13.51 32.43
N CYS A 27 8.07 14.52 33.11
CA CYS A 27 8.70 15.81 33.32
C CYS A 27 8.33 16.43 34.68
N ASN A 28 9.22 17.26 35.22
CA ASN A 28 9.02 18.04 36.46
C ASN A 28 8.85 19.56 36.17
N SER A 29 8.63 19.93 34.90
CA SER A 29 8.61 21.30 34.38
C SER A 29 7.21 21.69 33.91
N THR A 30 6.86 22.97 33.95
CA THR A 30 5.57 23.53 33.52
C THR A 30 5.29 23.43 32.02
N GLU A 31 6.25 22.97 31.21
CA GLU A 31 6.09 22.76 29.78
C GLU A 31 6.32 21.27 29.44
N CYS A 32 5.27 20.47 29.61
CA CYS A 32 5.31 19.03 29.32
C CYS A 32 4.78 18.79 27.90
N GLN A 33 5.67 18.54 26.94
CA GLN A 33 5.27 18.05 25.62
C GLN A 33 4.75 16.61 25.77
N HIS A 34 3.49 16.37 25.38
CA HIS A 34 2.95 15.02 25.29
C HIS A 34 3.74 14.24 24.22
N THR A 35 4.60 13.33 24.67
CA THR A 35 5.41 12.47 23.80
C THR A 35 4.93 11.03 23.94
N SER A 36 4.17 10.56 22.97
CA SER A 36 3.81 9.15 22.83
C SER A 36 4.90 8.44 22.02
N SER A 37 5.73 7.64 22.69
CA SER A 37 6.74 6.81 22.04
C SER A 37 6.25 5.37 21.95
N PHE A 38 6.05 4.86 20.73
CA PHE A 38 5.70 3.47 20.49
C PHE A 38 6.95 2.72 20.03
N VAL A 39 7.46 1.81 20.87
CA VAL A 39 8.57 0.94 20.50
C VAL A 39 7.98 -0.36 19.97
N ILE A 40 8.01 -0.51 18.65
CA ILE A 40 7.69 -1.79 18.00
C ILE A 40 8.92 -2.67 18.10
N GLN A 41 8.82 -3.80 18.82
CA GLN A 41 9.91 -4.77 18.92
C GLN A 41 10.07 -5.64 17.66
N ASP A 42 9.05 -5.72 16.82
CA ASP A 42 9.15 -6.32 15.47
C ASP A 42 9.78 -5.33 14.49
N THR A 43 10.73 -5.79 13.69
CA THR A 43 11.22 -5.00 12.55
C THR A 43 10.05 -4.70 11.61
N LEU A 44 10.01 -3.48 11.07
CA LEU A 44 9.01 -3.10 10.07
C LEU A 44 8.95 -4.13 8.94
N ASP A 45 10.11 -4.67 8.56
CA ASP A 45 10.28 -5.72 7.55
C ASP A 45 9.49 -6.99 7.88
N ALA A 46 9.52 -7.46 9.14
CA ALA A 46 8.78 -8.67 9.55
C ALA A 46 7.25 -8.46 9.46
N LYS A 47 6.78 -7.24 9.73
CA LYS A 47 5.35 -6.90 9.60
C LYS A 47 4.93 -6.80 8.14
N LEU A 48 5.76 -6.17 7.30
CA LEU A 48 5.51 -6.09 5.86
C LEU A 48 5.50 -7.48 5.23
N GLN A 49 6.44 -8.34 5.61
CA GLN A 49 6.47 -9.73 5.16
C GLN A 49 5.17 -10.47 5.54
N ARG A 50 4.74 -10.38 6.80
CA ARG A 50 3.50 -11.03 7.25
C ARG A 50 2.26 -10.50 6.56
N LEU A 51 2.23 -9.20 6.23
CA LEU A 51 1.15 -8.61 5.45
C LEU A 51 1.09 -9.24 4.05
N TRP A 52 2.22 -9.30 3.34
CA TRP A 52 2.28 -9.92 2.01
C TRP A 52 1.93 -11.40 2.03
N GLU A 53 2.36 -12.14 3.05
CA GLU A 53 1.97 -13.55 3.21
C GLU A 53 0.47 -13.78 3.46
N LEU A 54 -0.23 -12.79 4.02
CA LEU A 54 -1.68 -12.85 4.24
C LEU A 54 -2.48 -12.44 3.00
N GLU A 55 -1.98 -11.45 2.25
CA GLU A 55 -2.58 -11.01 0.99
C GLU A 55 -2.34 -12.01 -0.15
N GLU A 56 -1.20 -12.69 -0.15
CA GLU A 56 -0.84 -13.68 -1.16
C GLU A 56 -1.49 -15.04 -0.82
N GLN A 57 -2.51 -15.42 -1.60
CA GLN A 57 -3.16 -16.72 -1.45
C GLN A 57 -2.19 -17.85 -1.81
N LYS A 58 -1.64 -18.55 -0.81
CA LYS A 58 -0.78 -19.73 -0.99
C LYS A 58 -1.58 -20.91 -1.55
N GLY A 59 -1.82 -20.91 -2.85
CA GLY A 59 -2.39 -22.03 -3.61
C GLY A 59 -1.82 -22.04 -5.01
N LYS A 60 -1.74 -23.21 -5.66
CA LYS A 60 -1.41 -23.30 -7.09
C LYS A 60 -2.38 -22.41 -7.86
N SER A 61 -1.92 -21.27 -8.34
CA SER A 61 -2.69 -20.38 -9.18
C SER A 61 -2.91 -21.10 -10.51
N THR A 62 -4.07 -21.71 -10.66
CA THR A 62 -4.55 -22.12 -11.97
C THR A 62 -4.88 -20.83 -12.72
N PHE A 63 -3.89 -20.26 -13.40
CA PHE A 63 -4.11 -19.09 -14.23
C PHE A 63 -5.18 -19.41 -15.28
N THR A 64 -6.14 -18.53 -15.43
CA THR A 64 -7.06 -18.52 -16.57
C THR A 64 -6.29 -18.24 -17.86
N LEU A 65 -6.86 -18.65 -19.00
CA LEU A 65 -6.23 -18.40 -20.31
C LEU A 65 -5.93 -16.91 -20.52
N GLU A 66 -6.87 -16.03 -20.12
CA GLU A 66 -6.70 -14.57 -20.23
C GLU A 66 -5.53 -14.06 -19.38
N GLU A 67 -5.33 -14.59 -18.17
CA GLU A 67 -4.20 -14.22 -17.31
C GLU A 67 -2.86 -14.65 -17.92
N VAL A 68 -2.80 -15.84 -18.52
CA VAL A 68 -1.61 -16.32 -19.24
C VAL A 68 -1.31 -15.42 -20.43
N GLU A 69 -2.31 -15.09 -21.25
CA GLU A 69 -2.16 -14.19 -22.40
C GLU A 69 -1.74 -12.78 -21.97
N CYS A 70 -2.28 -12.27 -20.86
CA CYS A 70 -1.87 -10.99 -20.28
C CYS A 70 -0.41 -11.02 -19.82
N GLN A 71 0.03 -12.11 -19.17
CA GLN A 71 1.39 -12.25 -18.69
C GLN A 71 2.39 -12.38 -19.85
N GLU A 72 2.04 -13.10 -20.91
CA GLU A 72 2.84 -13.19 -22.13
C GLU A 72 2.90 -11.82 -22.84
N HIS A 73 1.77 -11.13 -22.96
CA HIS A 73 1.71 -9.78 -23.53
C HIS A 73 2.61 -8.81 -22.79
N PHE A 74 2.52 -8.79 -21.45
CA PHE A 74 3.36 -7.97 -20.61
C PHE A 74 4.83 -8.31 -20.85
N SER A 75 5.20 -9.60 -20.77
CA SER A 75 6.58 -10.05 -20.95
C SER A 75 7.18 -9.62 -22.31
N ARG A 76 6.36 -9.62 -23.37
CA ARG A 76 6.80 -9.24 -24.72
C ARG A 76 6.89 -7.73 -24.94
N THR A 77 6.03 -6.94 -24.29
CA THR A 77 5.87 -5.50 -24.57
C THR A 77 6.44 -4.59 -23.47
N HIS A 78 6.80 -5.18 -22.34
CA HIS A 78 7.51 -4.53 -21.25
C HIS A 78 8.93 -4.19 -21.69
N THR A 79 9.32 -2.92 -21.51
CA THR A 79 10.73 -2.53 -21.68
C THR A 79 11.08 -1.39 -20.73
N ARG A 80 12.30 -1.43 -20.18
CA ARG A 80 12.85 -0.33 -19.38
C ARG A 80 13.68 0.59 -20.26
N LYS A 81 13.34 1.88 -20.32
CA LYS A 81 14.15 2.89 -21.02
C LYS A 81 15.43 3.19 -20.24
N HIS A 82 16.44 3.71 -20.94
CA HIS A 82 17.72 4.16 -20.38
C HIS A 82 17.56 5.16 -19.21
N GLY A 83 16.49 5.97 -19.21
CA GLY A 83 16.17 6.90 -18.12
C GLY A 83 15.42 6.29 -16.93
N GLY A 84 15.36 4.96 -16.80
CA GLY A 84 14.72 4.25 -15.69
C GLY A 84 13.19 4.13 -15.77
N ARG A 85 12.53 4.79 -16.74
CA ARG A 85 11.08 4.67 -16.96
C ARG A 85 10.72 3.33 -17.61
N TYR A 86 9.64 2.73 -17.16
CA TYR A 86 9.06 1.54 -17.75
C TYR A 86 8.06 1.91 -18.84
N ILE A 87 8.13 1.22 -19.97
CA ILE A 87 7.09 1.23 -21.00
C ILE A 87 6.33 -0.09 -20.85
N VAL A 88 5.02 0.02 -20.76
CA VAL A 88 4.11 -1.12 -20.71
C VAL A 88 3.03 -0.87 -21.75
N GLN A 89 2.75 -1.87 -22.56
CA GLN A 89 1.63 -1.84 -23.50
C GLN A 89 0.43 -2.52 -22.84
N LEU A 90 -0.74 -1.87 -22.92
CA LEU A 90 -1.97 -2.46 -22.41
C LEU A 90 -2.56 -3.40 -23.48
N PRO A 91 -2.92 -4.64 -23.12
CA PRO A 91 -3.62 -5.52 -24.03
C PRO A 91 -5.01 -4.97 -24.34
N PHE A 92 -5.38 -4.96 -25.62
CA PHE A 92 -6.75 -4.67 -26.04
C PHE A 92 -7.49 -5.99 -26.19
N GLN A 93 -8.67 -6.10 -25.56
CA GLN A 93 -9.58 -7.21 -25.83
C GLN A 93 -10.07 -7.11 -27.29
N ASN A 94 -10.06 -8.22 -28.03
CA ASN A 94 -10.54 -8.22 -29.42
C ASN A 94 -12.07 -8.26 -29.52
N SER A 95 -12.79 -8.44 -28.41
CA SER A 95 -14.24 -8.64 -28.32
C SER A 95 -15.04 -7.36 -28.05
N HIS A 96 -14.50 -6.18 -28.33
CA HIS A 96 -15.26 -4.94 -28.14
C HIS A 96 -16.43 -4.87 -29.13
N LYS A 97 -17.64 -4.65 -28.60
CA LYS A 97 -18.76 -4.21 -29.43
C LYS A 97 -18.33 -2.95 -30.17
N PRO A 98 -18.63 -2.81 -31.47
CA PRO A 98 -18.28 -1.61 -32.21
C PRO A 98 -18.80 -0.38 -31.46
N LEU A 99 -17.94 0.63 -31.30
CA LEU A 99 -18.21 1.88 -30.55
C LEU A 99 -19.36 2.72 -31.13
N GLY A 100 -20.07 2.20 -32.15
CA GLY A 100 -21.18 2.85 -32.84
C GLY A 100 -20.81 4.25 -33.32
N GLU A 101 -21.76 5.16 -33.21
CA GLU A 101 -21.62 6.58 -33.59
C GLU A 101 -20.90 7.44 -32.52
N SER A 102 -20.20 6.83 -31.56
CA SER A 102 -19.47 7.59 -30.53
C SER A 102 -18.46 8.57 -31.15
N ARG A 103 -17.78 8.15 -32.23
CA ARG A 103 -16.81 8.99 -32.95
C ARG A 103 -17.46 10.20 -33.63
N THR A 104 -18.59 10.02 -34.30
CA THR A 104 -19.29 11.12 -34.98
C THR A 104 -19.84 12.13 -33.97
N LYS A 105 -20.42 11.66 -32.86
CA LYS A 105 -20.87 12.54 -31.77
C LYS A 105 -19.72 13.33 -31.13
N ALA A 106 -18.60 12.68 -30.80
CA ALA A 106 -17.43 13.35 -30.22
C ALA A 106 -16.84 14.42 -31.16
N LEU A 107 -16.79 14.14 -32.46
CA LEU A 107 -16.32 15.10 -33.45
C LEU A 107 -17.29 16.28 -33.59
N GLN A 108 -18.59 16.02 -33.61
CA GLN A 108 -19.62 17.05 -33.68
C GLN A 108 -19.54 18.01 -32.47
N ASP A 109 -19.45 17.47 -31.25
CA ASP A 109 -19.27 18.26 -30.03
C ASP A 109 -17.98 19.07 -30.02
N SER A 110 -16.88 18.52 -30.56
CA SER A 110 -15.59 19.23 -30.64
C SER A 110 -15.61 20.40 -31.63
N CYS A 111 -16.44 20.31 -32.68
CA CYS A 111 -16.64 21.37 -33.66
C CYS A 111 -17.62 22.44 -33.15
N LEU A 112 -18.61 22.07 -32.34
CA LEU A 112 -19.51 23.04 -31.71
C LEU A 112 -18.83 23.88 -30.62
N LYS A 113 -17.89 23.30 -29.85
CA LYS A 113 -17.17 24.02 -28.78
C LYS A 113 -16.10 25.00 -29.26
N ARG A 114 -15.76 25.02 -30.55
CA ARG A 114 -14.83 26.01 -31.15
C ARG A 114 -15.56 27.20 -31.80
N ARG A 115 -16.88 27.30 -31.64
CA ARG A 115 -17.72 28.39 -32.18
C ARG A 115 -18.32 29.32 -31.11
N GLY A 116 -17.77 29.32 -29.89
CA GLY A 116 -18.09 30.28 -28.83
C GLY A 116 -16.95 31.25 -28.62
#